data_AF-A0A8F0F9K4-F1
#
_entry.id   AF-A0A8F0F9K4-F1
#
_cell.length_a   1.000
_cell.length_b   1.000
_cell.length_c   1.000
_cell.angle_alpha   90.00
_cell.angle_beta   90.00
_cell.angle_gamma   90.00
#
_symmetry.space_group_name_H-M   'P 1'
#
loop_
_entity.id
_entity.type
_entity.pdbx_description
1 polymer ?
#
loop_
_entity_poly.entity_id
_entity_poly.type
_entity_poly.pdbx_seq_one_letter_code
_entity_poly.pdbx_strand_id
1 'polypeptide(L)'
;MKNFCFCFFVACLTLVSFCNPATAVDINNGENVFTANCSACHAGGNNVIMPEKTLKKDALSTNQMNSVSAITYQVTNGKNAMPAFGGRLAETDIEDVANFVLSQSEKDWN
;
A
#
# COMPACT_ATOMS: atom_id res chain seq x y z
N MET A 1 -48.27 50.72 16.78
CA MET A 1 -46.85 51.12 16.74
C MET A 1 -46.05 49.86 16.96
N LYS A 2 -45.65 49.19 15.88
CA LYS A 2 -44.32 49.25 15.26
C LYS A 2 -43.35 48.29 15.95
N ASN A 3 -42.83 47.34 15.13
CA ASN A 3 -41.52 46.67 15.23
C ASN A 3 -41.54 45.33 16.01
N PHE A 4 -40.96 44.22 15.56
CA PHE A 4 -40.19 43.91 14.35
C PHE A 4 -39.92 42.39 14.29
N CYS A 5 -39.76 41.93 13.05
CA CYS A 5 -39.16 40.70 12.50
C CYS A 5 -39.34 39.32 13.14
N PHE A 6 -39.89 38.33 12.43
CA PHE A 6 -39.47 37.67 11.17
C PHE A 6 -38.47 36.53 11.40
N CYS A 7 -38.97 35.32 11.07
CA CYS A 7 -38.28 34.19 10.47
C CYS A 7 -37.13 33.53 11.24
N PHE A 8 -37.29 32.24 11.58
CA PHE A 8 -36.85 31.12 10.73
C PHE A 8 -35.34 31.17 10.53
N PHE A 9 -34.60 30.31 11.24
CA PHE A 9 -33.65 29.38 10.65
C PHE A 9 -32.93 28.61 11.76
N VAL A 10 -33.35 27.36 11.93
CA VAL A 10 -32.59 26.32 12.62
C VAL A 10 -31.33 26.08 11.78
N ALA A 11 -30.22 26.71 12.14
CA ALA A 11 -28.91 26.40 11.55
C ALA A 11 -28.23 25.32 12.40
N CYS A 12 -28.71 24.08 12.26
CA CYS A 12 -27.95 22.90 12.68
C CYS A 12 -26.80 22.75 11.68
N LEU A 13 -25.62 23.20 12.08
CA LEU A 13 -24.38 23.10 11.30
C LEU A 13 -24.00 21.61 11.21
N THR A 14 -24.45 20.94 10.16
CA THR A 14 -24.07 19.55 9.87
C THR A 14 -22.59 19.52 9.47
N LEU A 15 -21.73 19.16 10.42
CA LEU A 15 -20.35 18.73 10.17
C LEU A 15 -20.42 17.41 9.40
N VAL A 16 -20.45 17.49 8.06
CA VAL A 16 -20.32 16.32 7.20
C VAL A 16 -18.84 15.93 7.20
N SER A 17 -18.44 15.11 8.17
CA SER A 17 -17.13 14.44 8.14
C SER A 17 -17.13 13.47 6.97
N PHE A 18 -16.45 13.85 5.89
CA PHE A 18 -16.04 12.90 4.85
C PHE A 18 -14.99 11.96 5.47
N CYS A 19 -15.45 10.87 6.08
CA CYS A 19 -14.61 9.73 6.35
C CYS A 19 -14.31 9.10 4.99
N ASN A 20 -13.15 9.40 4.40
CA ASN A 20 -12.67 8.60 3.28
C ASN A 20 -12.61 7.15 3.77
N PRO A 21 -13.27 6.20 3.09
CA PRO A 21 -13.11 4.80 3.44
C PRO A 21 -11.64 4.47 3.27
N ALA A 22 -10.92 4.30 4.38
CA ALA A 22 -9.64 3.64 4.34
C ALA A 22 -9.92 2.22 3.82
N THR A 23 -9.48 1.93 2.60
CA THR A 23 -9.49 0.57 2.07
C THR A 23 -8.68 -0.29 3.03
N ALA A 24 -9.33 -1.27 3.65
CA ALA A 24 -8.64 -2.20 4.52
C ALA A 24 -7.66 -3.02 3.68
N VAL A 25 -6.41 -3.10 4.14
CA VAL A 25 -5.37 -3.94 3.52
C VAL A 25 -5.80 -5.40 3.60
N ASP A 26 -5.79 -6.10 2.46
CA ASP A 26 -6.04 -7.54 2.37
C ASP A 26 -4.72 -8.30 2.19
N ILE A 27 -4.18 -8.81 3.29
CA ILE A 27 -2.93 -9.58 3.28
C ILE A 27 -3.05 -10.88 2.47
N ASN A 28 -4.22 -11.51 2.42
CA ASN A 28 -4.42 -12.75 1.65
C ASN A 28 -4.41 -12.43 0.15
N ASN A 29 -5.02 -11.31 -0.26
CA ASN A 29 -4.90 -10.82 -1.63
C ASN A 29 -3.43 -10.50 -1.96
N GLY A 30 -2.73 -9.82 -1.05
CA GLY A 30 -1.30 -9.51 -1.19
C GLY A 30 -0.43 -10.76 -1.41
N GLU A 31 -0.71 -11.85 -0.71
CA GLU A 31 -0.04 -13.14 -0.92
C GLU A 31 -0.31 -13.73 -2.32
N ASN A 32 -1.56 -13.68 -2.78
CA ASN A 32 -1.94 -14.15 -4.12
C ASN A 32 -1.25 -13.34 -5.21
N VAL A 33 -1.26 -12.00 -5.07
CA VAL A 33 -0.56 -11.07 -5.98
C VAL A 33 0.93 -11.36 -5.97
N PHE A 34 1.54 -11.54 -4.80
CA PHE A 34 2.96 -11.88 -4.67
C PHE A 34 3.30 -13.18 -5.39
N THR A 35 2.50 -14.21 -5.16
CA THR A 35 2.70 -15.54 -5.73
C THR A 35 2.63 -15.50 -7.26
N ALA A 36 1.64 -14.79 -7.81
CA ALA A 36 1.44 -14.70 -9.25
C ALA A 36 2.47 -13.81 -9.98
N ASN A 37 2.99 -12.77 -9.33
CA ASN A 37 3.72 -11.70 -10.02
C ASN A 37 5.18 -11.51 -9.55
N CYS A 38 5.47 -11.85 -8.30
CA CYS A 38 6.73 -11.48 -7.64
C CYS A 38 7.62 -12.68 -7.34
N SER A 39 7.01 -13.83 -7.03
CA SER A 39 7.68 -15.04 -6.55
C SER A 39 8.76 -15.58 -7.51
N ALA A 40 8.58 -15.39 -8.82
CA ALA A 40 9.56 -15.79 -9.84
C ALA A 40 10.97 -15.23 -9.58
N CYS A 41 11.06 -14.02 -9.01
CA CYS A 41 12.35 -13.44 -8.61
C CYS A 41 12.56 -13.45 -7.10
N HIS A 42 11.48 -13.36 -6.31
CA HIS A 42 11.52 -13.05 -4.90
C HIS A 42 11.04 -14.16 -3.95
N ALA A 43 10.90 -15.40 -4.42
CA ALA A 43 10.52 -16.53 -3.57
C ALA A 43 11.35 -16.63 -2.28
N GLY A 44 10.67 -16.83 -1.14
CA GLY A 44 11.28 -16.85 0.19
C GLY A 44 11.97 -15.54 0.57
N GLY A 45 11.55 -14.43 -0.01
CA GLY A 45 12.13 -13.10 0.21
C GLY A 45 13.49 -12.89 -0.46
N ASN A 46 13.96 -13.80 -1.32
CA ASN A 46 15.25 -13.67 -1.98
C ASN A 46 15.20 -12.72 -3.19
N ASN A 47 16.26 -12.66 -3.97
CA ASN A 47 16.28 -12.01 -5.28
C ASN A 47 17.24 -12.76 -6.20
N VAL A 48 16.70 -13.44 -7.20
CA VAL A 48 17.51 -14.28 -8.13
C VAL A 48 18.33 -13.46 -9.13
N ILE A 49 18.05 -12.17 -9.27
CA ILE A 49 18.74 -11.28 -10.23
C ILE A 49 19.83 -10.46 -9.53
N MET A 50 19.53 -9.90 -8.36
CA MET A 50 20.46 -9.11 -7.54
C MET A 50 20.47 -9.65 -6.10
N PRO A 51 21.35 -10.61 -5.76
CA PRO A 51 21.32 -11.34 -4.50
C PRO A 51 21.34 -10.48 -3.22
N GLU A 52 21.88 -9.26 -3.30
CA GLU A 52 21.91 -8.29 -2.18
C GLU A 52 20.62 -7.48 -2.03
N LYS A 53 19.74 -7.45 -3.03
CA LYS A 53 18.46 -6.71 -3.03
C LYS A 53 17.27 -7.62 -2.70
N THR A 54 17.38 -8.30 -1.57
CA THR A 54 16.34 -9.19 -1.03
C THR A 54 15.19 -8.41 -0.39
N LEU A 55 14.09 -9.10 -0.10
CA LEU A 55 12.93 -8.59 0.66
C LEU A 55 13.02 -8.93 2.16
N LYS A 56 14.21 -9.24 2.66
CA LYS A 56 14.46 -9.49 4.09
C LYS A 56 14.54 -8.17 4.84
N LYS A 57 14.14 -8.17 6.12
CA LYS A 57 14.01 -6.97 6.95
C LYS A 57 15.25 -6.06 6.93
N ASP A 58 16.44 -6.62 7.15
CA ASP A 58 17.68 -5.84 7.18
C ASP A 58 18.02 -5.23 5.81
N ALA A 59 17.76 -5.96 4.72
CA ALA A 59 17.97 -5.45 3.38
C ALA A 59 16.98 -4.33 3.04
N LEU A 60 15.69 -4.50 3.39
CA LEU A 60 14.69 -3.46 3.19
C LEU A 60 15.04 -2.20 4.00
N SER A 61 15.43 -2.33 5.26
CA SER A 61 15.86 -1.21 6.12
C SER A 61 17.08 -0.48 5.54
N THR A 62 18.14 -1.23 5.20
CA THR A 62 19.39 -0.67 4.64
C THR A 62 19.14 0.09 3.34
N ASN A 63 18.18 -0.36 2.54
CA ASN A 63 17.84 0.27 1.26
C ASN A 63 16.68 1.28 1.35
N GLN A 64 16.22 1.64 2.55
CA GLN A 64 15.09 2.57 2.76
C GLN A 64 13.78 2.10 2.09
N MET A 65 13.59 0.80 2.02
CA MET A 65 12.43 0.11 1.45
C MET A 65 11.54 -0.54 2.52
N ASN A 66 11.75 -0.23 3.80
CA ASN A 66 10.98 -0.76 4.93
C ASN A 66 9.68 0.03 5.20
N SER A 67 8.99 0.49 4.16
CA SER A 67 7.72 1.19 4.26
C SER A 67 6.80 0.84 3.10
N VAL A 68 5.48 0.87 3.35
CA VAL A 68 4.46 0.56 2.34
C VAL A 68 4.62 1.52 1.16
N SER A 69 4.77 2.82 1.43
CA SER A 69 4.92 3.83 0.37
C SER A 69 6.14 3.62 -0.52
N ALA A 70 7.29 3.23 0.04
CA ALA A 70 8.50 2.95 -0.74
C ALA A 70 8.31 1.71 -1.63
N ILE A 71 7.74 0.64 -1.08
CA ILE A 71 7.49 -0.60 -1.83
C ILE A 71 6.44 -0.37 -2.91
N THR A 72 5.30 0.25 -2.58
CA THR A 72 4.26 0.64 -3.54
C THR A 72 4.85 1.47 -4.68
N TYR A 73 5.66 2.48 -4.36
CA TYR A 73 6.31 3.30 -5.39
C TYR A 73 7.19 2.47 -6.33
N GLN A 74 8.03 1.57 -5.80
CA GLN A 74 8.91 0.76 -6.64
C GLN A 74 8.16 -0.32 -7.42
N VAL A 75 7.11 -0.92 -6.87
CA VAL A 75 6.25 -1.88 -7.58
C VAL A 75 5.53 -1.17 -8.73
N THR A 76 4.97 0.01 -8.49
CA THR A 76 4.30 0.81 -9.51
C THR A 76 5.25 1.19 -10.65
N ASN A 77 6.44 1.70 -10.32
CA ASN A 77 7.34 2.30 -11.31
C ASN A 77 8.43 1.35 -11.84
N GLY A 78 8.62 0.20 -11.21
CA GLY A 78 9.75 -0.68 -11.47
C GLY A 78 11.10 -0.03 -11.11
N LYS A 79 12.18 -0.80 -11.25
CA LYS A 79 13.55 -0.30 -11.12
C LYS A 79 14.53 -1.27 -11.75
N ASN A 80 15.30 -0.81 -12.74
CA ASN A 80 16.28 -1.63 -13.47
C ASN A 80 15.61 -2.91 -14.02
N ALA A 81 16.05 -4.10 -13.57
CA ALA A 81 15.52 -5.38 -13.99
C ALA A 81 14.14 -5.72 -13.38
N MET A 82 13.71 -5.03 -12.32
CA MET A 82 12.38 -5.19 -11.75
C MET A 82 11.37 -4.46 -12.65
N PRO A 83 10.39 -5.15 -13.26
CA PRO A 83 9.41 -4.52 -14.14
C PRO A 83 8.49 -3.58 -13.36
N ALA A 84 7.96 -2.58 -14.07
CA ALA A 84 6.87 -1.76 -13.56
C ALA A 84 5.54 -2.52 -13.62
N PHE A 85 4.77 -2.46 -12.54
CA PHE A 85 3.44 -3.06 -12.45
C PHE A 85 2.31 -2.03 -12.50
N GLY A 86 2.63 -0.73 -12.49
CA GLY A 86 1.65 0.32 -12.77
C GLY A 86 0.97 0.09 -14.11
N GLY A 87 -0.36 0.16 -14.12
CA GLY A 87 -1.19 -0.13 -15.30
C GLY A 87 -1.36 -1.63 -15.62
N ARG A 88 -0.72 -2.53 -14.85
CA ARG A 88 -0.91 -3.99 -14.94
C ARG A 88 -1.67 -4.55 -13.74
N LEU A 89 -1.41 -4.00 -12.56
CA LEU A 89 -2.11 -4.31 -11.32
C LEU A 89 -2.97 -3.12 -10.90
N ALA A 90 -4.06 -3.40 -10.17
CA ALA A 90 -4.82 -2.34 -9.52
C ALA A 90 -3.98 -1.70 -8.40
N GLU A 91 -4.23 -0.42 -8.10
CA GLU A 91 -3.51 0.28 -7.03
C GLU A 91 -3.68 -0.42 -5.67
N THR A 92 -4.86 -0.99 -5.42
CA THR A 92 -5.15 -1.78 -4.21
C THR A 92 -4.33 -3.07 -4.16
N ASP A 93 -4.15 -3.78 -5.28
CA ASP A 93 -3.31 -4.98 -5.34
C ASP A 93 -1.84 -4.66 -5.05
N ILE A 94 -1.38 -3.49 -5.52
CA ILE A 94 -0.02 -3.00 -5.26
C ILE A 94 0.15 -2.66 -3.77
N GLU A 95 -0.84 -2.03 -3.15
CA GLU A 95 -0.82 -1.74 -1.72
C GLU A 95 -0.88 -3.03 -0.88
N ASP A 96 -1.73 -3.99 -1.25
CA ASP A 96 -1.86 -5.28 -0.58
C ASP A 96 -0.54 -6.07 -0.64
N VAL A 97 0.10 -6.16 -1.81
CA VAL A 97 1.38 -6.86 -1.94
C VAL A 97 2.51 -6.15 -1.19
N ALA A 98 2.50 -4.82 -1.14
CA ALA A 98 3.48 -4.07 -0.35
C ALA A 98 3.36 -4.37 1.15
N ASN A 99 2.13 -4.43 1.66
CA ASN A 99 1.86 -4.81 3.06
C ASN A 99 2.20 -6.27 3.34
N PHE A 100 1.86 -7.19 2.41
CA PHE A 100 2.24 -8.60 2.51
C PHE A 100 3.76 -8.77 2.61
N VAL A 101 4.53 -8.09 1.74
CA VAL A 101 6.00 -8.14 1.76
C VAL A 101 6.56 -7.66 3.10
N LEU A 102 6.06 -6.55 3.65
CA LEU A 102 6.50 -6.09 4.97
C LEU A 102 6.14 -7.08 6.06
N SER A 103 4.91 -7.60 6.07
CA SER A 103 4.46 -8.60 7.04
C SER A 103 5.36 -9.84 7.02
N GLN A 104 5.71 -10.34 5.83
CA GLN A 104 6.60 -11.49 5.69
C GLN A 104 8.03 -11.15 6.07
N SER A 105 8.51 -9.94 5.77
CA SER A 105 9.85 -9.52 6.19
C SER A 105 10.01 -9.49 7.71
N GLU A 106 8.96 -9.13 8.45
CA GLU A 106 8.94 -9.13 9.92
C GLU A 106 8.88 -10.54 10.52
N LYS A 107 8.43 -11.53 9.74
CA LYS A 107 8.42 -12.96 10.10
C LYS A 107 9.63 -13.73 9.57
N ASP A 108 10.62 -13.02 9.02
CA ASP A 108 11.78 -13.60 8.35
C ASP A 108 11.41 -14.60 7.24
N TRP A 109 10.28 -14.37 6.57
CA TRP A 109 9.71 -15.24 5.52
C TRP A 109 9.41 -16.68 5.98
N ASN A 110 9.10 -16.88 7.27
CA ASN A 110 8.66 -18.15 7.86
C ASN A 110 7.16 -18.20 8.19
#